data_AF-A0A3D5FAT8-F1
#
_entry.id   AF-A0A3D5FAT8-F1
#
_cell.length_a   1.000
_cell.length_b   1.000
_cell.length_c   1.000
_cell.angle_alpha   90.00
_cell.angle_beta   90.00
_cell.angle_gamma   90.00
#
_symmetry.space_group_name_H-M   'P 1'
#
loop_
_entity.id
_entity.type
_entity.pdbx_description
1 polymer ?
#
loop_
_entity_poly.entity_id
_entity_poly.type
_entity_poly.pdbx_seq_one_letter_code
_entity_poly.pdbx_strand_id
1 'polypeptide(L)'
;MSKPFSQACENNKAPILAVLRDAFEQASKVLEIGSGTGQHAVHFAAGLPHLHWQTSDVPLHHEGINAWVNEADLPNLAAPISLHIGQDCFPETGFDAVYSANTAHIMFAHEVQQMMAGIAGLLPAGGVFCQYGPFI
;
A
#
# COMPACT_ATOMS: atom_id res chain seq x y z
N MET A 1 -12.96 -7.49 17.04
CA MET A 1 -11.63 -8.04 17.40
C MET A 1 -10.69 -6.90 17.76
N SER A 2 -9.54 -7.16 18.38
CA SER A 2 -8.48 -6.15 18.58
C SER A 2 -7.81 -5.81 17.25
N LYS A 3 -7.54 -4.53 17.00
CA LYS A 3 -6.76 -4.08 15.83
C LYS A 3 -5.40 -4.80 15.78
N PRO A 4 -4.96 -5.30 14.61
CA PRO A 4 -3.66 -5.92 14.48
C PRO A 4 -2.55 -4.88 14.70
N PHE A 5 -1.38 -5.32 15.18
CA PHE A 5 -0.26 -4.44 15.45
C PHE A 5 1.06 -5.04 14.95
N SER A 6 1.90 -4.21 14.35
CA SER A 6 3.23 -4.50 13.87
C SER A 6 4.20 -3.45 14.39
N GLN A 7 5.16 -3.89 15.21
CA GLN A 7 6.24 -3.04 15.69
C GLN A 7 7.14 -2.56 14.53
N ALA A 8 7.29 -3.39 13.49
CA ALA A 8 8.06 -3.01 12.31
C ALA A 8 7.43 -1.79 11.62
N CYS A 9 6.09 -1.77 11.47
CA CYS A 9 5.36 -0.62 10.94
C CYS A 9 5.59 0.64 11.79
N GLU A 10 5.55 0.54 13.12
CA GLU A 10 5.83 1.68 14.01
C GLU A 10 7.25 2.23 13.82
N ASN A 11 8.24 1.35 13.69
CA ASN A 11 9.64 1.75 13.58
C ASN A 11 9.95 2.46 12.26
N ASN A 12 9.32 2.04 11.16
CA ASN A 12 9.67 2.51 9.83
C ASN A 12 8.68 3.52 9.22
N LYS A 13 7.49 3.73 9.79
CA LYS A 13 6.48 4.65 9.21
C LYS A 13 6.99 6.09 9.06
N ALA A 14 7.66 6.64 10.06
CA ALA A 14 8.15 8.02 10.02
C ALA A 14 9.25 8.25 8.95
N PRO A 15 10.33 7.44 8.88
CA PRO A 15 11.35 7.63 7.83
C PRO A 15 10.80 7.34 6.43
N ILE A 16 9.88 6.39 6.28
CA ILE A 16 9.24 6.13 4.99
C ILE A 16 8.39 7.34 4.57
N LEU A 17 7.54 7.86 5.46
CA LEU A 17 6.70 9.03 5.17
C LEU A 17 7.55 10.23 4.72
N ALA A 18 8.73 10.44 5.31
CA ALA A 18 9.63 11.51 4.89
C ALA A 18 10.03 11.40 3.41
N VAL A 19 10.30 10.19 2.92
CA VAL A 19 10.62 9.94 1.50
C VAL A 19 9.38 10.06 0.62
N LEU A 20 8.23 9.54 1.08
CA LEU A 20 6.99 9.57 0.31
C LEU A 20 6.47 11.00 0.06
N ARG A 21 6.78 11.95 0.94
CA ARG A 21 6.43 13.38 0.73
C ARG A 21 6.99 13.94 -0.57
N ASP A 22 8.24 13.59 -0.87
CA ASP A 22 8.90 14.05 -2.10
C ASP A 22 8.52 13.16 -3.28
N ALA A 23 8.54 11.83 -3.09
CA ALA A 23 8.27 10.89 -4.16
C ALA A 23 6.84 10.97 -4.71
N PHE A 24 5.85 11.27 -3.85
CA PHE A 24 4.43 11.38 -4.21
C PHE A 24 3.94 12.84 -4.22
N GLU A 25 4.83 13.82 -4.34
CA GLU A 25 4.45 15.25 -4.38
C GLU A 25 3.45 15.53 -5.52
N GLN A 26 3.68 14.93 -6.68
CA GLN A 26 2.88 15.12 -7.90
C GLN A 26 1.83 14.02 -8.13
N ALA A 27 1.74 13.05 -7.22
CA ALA A 27 0.76 11.98 -7.30
C ALA A 27 -0.60 12.43 -6.74
N SER A 28 -1.65 11.70 -7.08
CA SER A 28 -3.02 11.95 -6.64
C SER A 28 -3.70 10.72 -6.08
N LYS A 29 -3.35 9.52 -6.56
CA LYS A 29 -3.99 8.27 -6.16
C LYS A 29 -2.96 7.15 -6.00
N VAL A 30 -2.82 6.66 -4.78
CA VAL A 30 -1.87 5.61 -4.41
C VAL A 30 -2.59 4.28 -4.24
N LEU A 31 -2.04 3.22 -4.84
CA LEU A 31 -2.37 1.84 -4.46
C LEU A 31 -1.32 1.31 -3.50
N GLU A 32 -1.74 0.93 -2.29
CA GLU A 32 -0.90 0.19 -1.34
C GLU A 32 -1.10 -1.31 -1.52
N ILE A 33 -0.05 -2.02 -1.96
CA ILE A 33 -0.05 -3.48 -2.12
C ILE A 33 0.49 -4.12 -0.84
N GLY A 34 -0.34 -4.96 -0.21
CA GLY A 34 0.02 -5.67 1.02
C GLY A 34 -0.06 -4.76 2.25
N SER A 35 -1.24 -4.17 2.48
CA SER A 35 -1.48 -3.22 3.58
C SER A 35 -1.30 -3.85 4.98
N GLY A 36 -1.36 -5.18 5.07
CA GLY A 36 -1.08 -5.97 6.26
C GLY A 36 -1.94 -5.58 7.46
N THR A 37 -1.34 -4.86 8.41
CA THR A 37 -2.05 -4.39 9.61
C THR A 37 -2.91 -3.15 9.36
N GLY A 38 -2.66 -2.37 8.29
CA GLY A 38 -3.30 -1.07 8.05
C GLY A 38 -2.65 0.12 8.77
N GLN A 39 -1.59 -0.08 9.57
CA GLN A 39 -0.90 1.01 10.27
C GLN A 39 -0.22 2.01 9.33
N HIS A 40 0.40 1.51 8.26
CA HIS A 40 1.03 2.33 7.23
C HIS A 40 0.01 3.17 6.48
N ALA A 41 -1.05 2.54 5.98
CA ALA A 41 -2.20 3.19 5.37
C ALA A 41 -2.68 4.42 6.16
N VAL A 42 -3.00 4.24 7.45
CA VAL A 42 -3.48 5.33 8.31
C VAL A 42 -2.42 6.42 8.49
N HIS A 43 -1.16 6.04 8.74
CA HIS A 43 -0.09 7.00 8.95
C HIS A 43 0.20 7.84 7.71
N PHE A 44 0.23 7.22 6.53
CA PHE A 44 0.55 7.89 5.28
C PHE A 44 -0.61 8.72 4.76
N ALA A 45 -1.85 8.23 4.83
CA ALA A 45 -3.02 9.01 4.47
C ALA A 45 -3.15 10.29 5.32
N ALA A 46 -2.89 10.21 6.64
CA ALA A 46 -2.86 11.38 7.50
C ALA A 46 -1.70 12.34 7.18
N GLY A 47 -0.54 11.79 6.78
CA GLY A 47 0.65 12.57 6.44
C GLY A 47 0.62 13.23 5.06
N LEU A 48 -0.18 12.69 4.14
CA LEU A 48 -0.26 13.06 2.72
C LEU A 48 -1.73 13.31 2.32
N PRO A 49 -2.38 14.36 2.86
CA PRO A 49 -3.81 14.60 2.69
C PRO A 49 -4.23 14.92 1.25
N HIS A 50 -3.28 15.24 0.36
CA HIS A 50 -3.52 15.44 -1.08
C HIS A 50 -3.69 14.13 -1.85
N LEU A 51 -3.31 13.00 -1.27
CA LEU A 51 -3.39 11.68 -1.91
C LEU A 51 -4.66 10.95 -1.49
N HIS A 52 -5.33 10.34 -2.47
CA HIS A 52 -6.29 9.27 -2.20
C HIS A 52 -5.54 7.95 -2.04
N TRP A 53 -5.58 7.39 -0.83
CA TRP A 53 -4.85 6.18 -0.46
C TRP A 53 -5.77 4.96 -0.50
N GLN A 54 -5.55 4.06 -1.46
CA GLN A 54 -6.27 2.80 -1.59
C GLN A 54 -5.48 1.66 -0.96
N THR A 55 -6.02 1.07 0.10
CA THR A 55 -5.47 -0.16 0.67
C THR A 55 -5.80 -1.37 -0.20
N SER A 56 -4.92 -2.38 -0.22
CA SER A 56 -5.18 -3.65 -0.87
C SER A 56 -4.40 -4.78 -0.21
N ASP A 57 -5.06 -5.94 -0.07
CA ASP A 57 -4.48 -7.14 0.50
C ASP A 57 -5.36 -8.36 0.19
N VAL A 58 -4.93 -9.56 0.59
CA VAL A 58 -5.78 -10.74 0.58
C VAL A 58 -6.94 -10.60 1.60
N PRO A 59 -8.13 -11.18 1.34
CA PRO A 59 -9.31 -11.01 2.20
C PRO A 59 -9.10 -11.31 3.69
N LEU A 60 -8.16 -12.20 4.01
CA LEU A 60 -7.81 -12.56 5.38
C LEU A 60 -7.41 -11.34 6.24
N HIS A 61 -6.77 -10.33 5.65
CA HIS A 61 -6.30 -9.15 6.38
C HIS A 61 -7.33 -8.02 6.43
N HIS A 62 -8.43 -8.11 5.68
CA HIS A 62 -9.37 -7.01 5.50
C HIS A 62 -10.06 -6.58 6.78
N GLU A 63 -10.41 -7.51 7.67
CA GLU A 63 -11.02 -7.14 8.97
C GLU A 63 -10.07 -6.27 9.80
N GLY A 64 -8.78 -6.63 9.85
CA GLY A 64 -7.76 -5.90 10.57
C GLY A 64 -7.49 -4.51 9.99
N ILE A 65 -7.37 -4.44 8.66
CA ILE A 65 -7.18 -3.16 7.94
C ILE A 65 -8.39 -2.26 8.18
N ASN A 66 -9.61 -2.76 8.01
CA ASN A 66 -10.83 -1.99 8.23
C ASN A 66 -10.95 -1.48 9.67
N ALA A 67 -10.50 -2.24 10.67
CA ALA A 67 -10.51 -1.77 12.05
C ALA A 67 -9.62 -0.52 12.25
N TRP A 68 -8.49 -0.42 11.55
CA TRP A 68 -7.66 0.78 11.54
C TRP A 68 -8.24 1.92 10.71
N VAL A 69 -8.72 1.62 9.49
CA VAL A 69 -9.32 2.61 8.58
C VAL A 69 -10.54 3.28 9.21
N ASN A 70 -11.46 2.49 9.78
CA ASN A 70 -12.69 2.98 10.39
C ASN A 70 -12.44 3.80 11.67
N GLU A 71 -11.39 3.48 12.44
CA GLU A 71 -11.04 4.27 13.62
C GLU A 71 -10.40 5.61 13.23
N ALA A 72 -9.57 5.61 12.18
CA ALA A 72 -8.91 6.82 11.71
C ALA A 72 -9.87 7.82 11.05
N ASP A 73 -10.92 7.32 10.40
CA ASP A 73 -11.99 8.10 9.76
C ASP A 73 -11.46 9.22 8.84
N LEU A 74 -10.43 8.88 8.04
CA LEU A 74 -9.77 9.83 7.14
C LEU A 74 -10.49 9.86 5.78
N PRO A 75 -10.85 11.05 5.26
CA PRO A 75 -11.64 11.17 4.03
C PRO A 75 -10.88 10.74 2.77
N ASN A 76 -9.55 10.64 2.86
CA ASN A 76 -8.67 10.26 1.77
C ASN A 76 -8.15 8.82 1.88
N LEU A 77 -8.64 8.03 2.84
CA LEU A 77 -8.22 6.64 3.05
C LEU A 77 -9.38 5.68 2.71
N ALA A 78 -9.16 4.78 1.76
CA ALA A 78 -10.16 3.81 1.33
C ALA A 78 -9.97 2.43 1.97
N ALA A 79 -11.10 1.75 2.19
CA ALA A 79 -11.19 0.36 2.64
C ALA A 79 -10.49 -0.60 1.65
N PRO A 80 -10.00 -1.77 2.10
CA PRO A 80 -9.16 -2.63 1.29
C PRO A 80 -9.94 -3.25 0.13
N ILE A 81 -9.32 -3.27 -1.04
CA ILE A 81 -9.73 -4.13 -2.15
C ILE A 81 -8.97 -5.46 -2.09
N SER A 82 -9.60 -6.53 -2.58
CA SER A 82 -8.94 -7.83 -2.70
C SER A 82 -7.86 -7.76 -3.79
N LEU A 83 -6.63 -8.13 -3.42
CA LEU A 83 -5.53 -8.29 -4.36
C LEU A 83 -4.59 -9.39 -3.88
N HIS A 84 -4.67 -10.55 -4.52
CA HIS A 84 -3.71 -11.63 -4.39
C HIS A 84 -2.80 -11.64 -5.62
N ILE A 85 -1.55 -11.25 -5.43
CA ILE A 85 -0.54 -11.26 -6.49
C ILE A 85 -0.43 -12.65 -7.11
N GLY A 86 -0.51 -12.72 -8.43
CA GLY A 86 -0.43 -13.97 -9.19
C GLY A 86 -1.73 -14.75 -9.32
N GLN A 87 -2.80 -14.33 -8.64
CA GLN A 87 -4.13 -14.93 -8.76
C GLN A 87 -5.15 -13.94 -9.29
N ASP A 88 -5.14 -12.71 -8.78
CA ASP A 88 -6.10 -11.67 -9.13
C ASP A 88 -5.56 -10.73 -10.22
N CYS A 89 -6.48 -10.13 -10.97
CA CYS A 89 -6.17 -9.00 -11.83
C CYS A 89 -5.87 -7.75 -10.99
N PHE A 90 -4.92 -6.94 -11.45
CA PHE A 90 -4.70 -5.62 -10.88
C PHE A 90 -5.93 -4.72 -11.09
N PRO A 91 -6.23 -3.81 -10.15
CA PRO A 91 -7.35 -2.88 -10.30
C PRO A 91 -7.14 -1.97 -11.51
N GLU A 92 -8.18 -1.75 -12.31
CA GLU A 92 -8.00 -1.22 -13.67
C GLU A 92 -7.68 0.28 -13.77
N THR A 93 -7.89 1.11 -12.74
CA THR A 93 -7.95 2.58 -12.99
C THR A 93 -7.31 3.53 -11.99
N GLY A 94 -6.58 4.47 -12.58
CA GLY A 94 -6.37 5.84 -12.08
C GLY A 94 -5.26 6.02 -11.05
N PHE A 95 -4.47 4.98 -10.78
CA PHE A 95 -3.34 5.09 -9.86
C PHE A 95 -2.13 5.67 -10.59
N ASP A 96 -1.60 6.77 -10.08
CA ASP A 96 -0.36 7.40 -10.53
C ASP A 96 0.80 7.12 -9.55
N ALA A 97 0.51 6.44 -8.44
CA ALA A 97 1.50 5.95 -7.50
C ALA A 97 1.16 4.56 -6.96
N VAL A 98 2.21 3.78 -6.66
CA VAL A 98 2.10 2.48 -5.98
C VAL A 98 3.07 2.46 -4.81
N TYR A 99 2.62 1.92 -3.68
CA TYR A 99 3.45 1.70 -2.50
C TYR A 99 3.37 0.23 -2.06
N SER A 100 4.51 -0.34 -1.64
CA SER A 100 4.55 -1.66 -0.99
C SER A 100 5.68 -1.69 0.04
N ALA A 101 5.41 -2.24 1.23
CA ALA A 101 6.41 -2.41 2.27
C ALA A 101 6.42 -3.81 2.87
N ASN A 102 7.61 -4.39 2.95
CA ASN A 102 7.85 -5.72 3.54
C ASN A 102 6.99 -6.83 2.91
N THR A 103 6.57 -6.70 1.66
CA THR A 103 5.74 -7.72 0.98
C THR A 103 6.60 -8.67 0.15
N ALA A 104 7.55 -8.17 -0.63
CA ALA A 104 8.30 -8.98 -1.59
C ALA A 104 9.15 -10.10 -0.96
N HIS A 105 9.63 -9.93 0.28
CA HIS A 105 10.50 -10.91 0.93
C HIS A 105 9.79 -12.18 1.45
N ILE A 106 8.46 -12.16 1.51
CA ILE A 106 7.63 -13.33 1.86
C ILE A 106 6.95 -13.95 0.64
N MET A 107 7.12 -13.34 -0.54
CA MET A 107 6.58 -13.80 -1.80
C MET A 107 7.52 -14.76 -2.49
N PHE A 108 6.97 -15.66 -3.32
CA PHE A 108 7.77 -16.41 -4.26
C PHE A 108 8.30 -15.50 -5.37
N ALA A 109 9.47 -15.84 -5.93
CA ALA A 109 10.10 -15.03 -6.98
C ALA A 109 9.18 -14.77 -8.20
N HIS A 110 8.34 -15.73 -8.56
CA HIS A 110 7.38 -15.57 -9.65
C HIS A 110 6.25 -14.58 -9.31
N GLU A 111 5.82 -14.52 -8.06
CA GLU A 111 4.83 -13.54 -7.59
C GLU A 111 5.42 -12.14 -7.61
N VAL A 112 6.69 -11.98 -7.22
CA VAL A 112 7.39 -10.68 -7.34
C VAL A 112 7.45 -10.23 -8.80
N GLN A 113 7.76 -11.13 -9.74
CA GLN A 113 7.73 -10.81 -11.17
C GLN A 113 6.34 -10.39 -11.66
N GLN A 114 5.29 -11.11 -11.24
CA GLN A 114 3.90 -10.79 -11.57
C GLN A 114 3.45 -9.46 -10.95
N MET A 115 3.88 -9.16 -9.72
CA MET A 115 3.64 -7.87 -9.07
C MET A 115 4.27 -6.74 -9.89
N MET A 116 5.54 -6.87 -10.27
CA MET A 116 6.24 -5.85 -11.07
C MET A 116 5.57 -5.65 -12.43
N ALA A 117 5.15 -6.75 -13.09
CA ALA A 117 4.42 -6.66 -14.36
C ALA A 117 3.05 -5.98 -14.19
N GLY A 118 2.32 -6.28 -13.12
CA GLY A 118 1.04 -5.65 -12.80
C GLY A 118 1.20 -4.15 -12.51
N ILE A 119 2.21 -3.77 -11.73
CA ILE A 119 2.54 -2.36 -11.45
C ILE A 119 2.91 -1.62 -12.74
N ALA A 120 3.73 -2.22 -13.60
CA ALA A 120 4.12 -1.64 -14.87
C ALA A 120 2.95 -1.45 -15.85
N GLY A 121 1.96 -2.35 -15.81
CA GLY A 121 0.71 -2.20 -16.57
C GLY A 121 -0.26 -1.19 -15.97
N LEU A 122 -0.19 -0.98 -14.65
CA LEU A 122 -1.06 -0.06 -13.91
C LEU A 122 -0.62 1.40 -14.03
N LEU A 123 0.68 1.66 -13.88
CA LEU A 123 1.19 3.01 -13.77
C LEU A 123 1.23 3.72 -15.14
N PRO A 124 0.76 4.98 -15.22
CA PRO A 124 0.97 5.79 -16.42
C PRO A 124 2.45 6.17 -16.56
N ALA A 125 2.80 6.74 -17.73
CA ALA A 125 4.12 7.34 -17.91
C ALA A 125 4.35 8.44 -16.85
N GLY A 126 5.47 8.35 -16.13
CA GLY A 126 5.78 9.25 -15.01
C GLY A 126 5.19 8.85 -13.66
N GLY A 127 4.41 7.76 -13.60
CA GLY A 127 3.91 7.21 -12.34
C GLY A 127 5.06 6.69 -11.46
N VAL A 128 4.84 6.72 -10.15
CA VAL A 128 5.89 6.45 -9.16
C VAL A 128 5.61 5.17 -8.39
N PHE A 129 6.58 4.26 -8.35
CA PHE A 129 6.55 3.10 -7.48
C PHE A 129 7.57 3.26 -6.35
N CYS A 130 7.11 3.18 -5.10
CA CYS A 130 7.96 3.15 -3.91
C CYS A 130 7.87 1.80 -3.23
N GLN A 131 9.01 1.13 -3.08
CA GLN A 131 9.13 -0.14 -2.37
C GLN A 131 10.07 -0.02 -1.19
N TYR A 132 9.65 -0.57 -0.05
CA TYR A 132 10.48 -0.70 1.14
C TYR A 132 10.54 -2.16 1.60
N GLY A 133 11.69 -2.60 2.08
CA GLY A 133 11.84 -3.90 2.74
C GLY A 133 13.18 -4.55 2.40
N PRO A 134 13.41 -5.76 2.91
CA PRO A 134 14.59 -6.52 2.55
C PRO A 134 14.48 -7.01 1.10
N PHE A 135 15.55 -6.79 0.32
CA PHE A 135 15.74 -7.35 -1.01
C PHE A 135 16.87 -8.38 -0.91
N ILE A 136 16.57 -9.64 -1.18
CA ILE A 136 17.54 -10.74 -1.17
C ILE A 136 17.66 -11.29 -2.59
#